data_AF-A0A1G0X4Q5-F1
#
_entry.id   AF-A0A1G0X4Q5-F1
#
_cell.length_a   1.000
_cell.length_b   1.000
_cell.length_c   1.000
_cell.angle_alpha   90.00
_cell.angle_beta   90.00
_cell.angle_gamma   90.00
#
_symmetry.space_group_name_H-M   'P 1'
#
loop_
_entity.id
_entity.type
_entity.pdbx_description
1 polymer ?
#
loop_
_entity_poly.entity_id
_entity_poly.type
_entity_poly.pdbx_seq_one_letter_code
_entity_poly.pdbx_strand_id
1 'polypeptide(L)'
;MSEEITTRKKLIRNGEKPIQKYRFIVQLLFAALCIWIGVEFYLFVKYLETGGSASYFTRPPGVDGFLPISSLMSFYYFLTTGTIHSAHPAGMFIFFGIVLMSLVIGKSFCSWLCPIGLLTELIGDFGEKIFKRKIQLPRFLDYPLRSLKYLMLGFLFYAVFFLMTSAALKAFLDSPYNLVADVKMYYFFAGISRFSLIVISILFVLSVVIRNFWCRYLCPYGALLGIASLLSLVKIKRNVKNCIECNLCNRACPSNIKVDKVKTVFSDECTSCLKCIDACPVADTLELHSFFPKRKKLSKKAIAITLVAIFMITTGIGMLTGNWQNDITKEEYLFHFNYMGSYGHPTGNEEFKKLNEQTLNEKKGKNPISNKN
;
A
#
# COMPACT_ATOMS: atom_id res chain seq x y z
N MET A 1 5.14 60.00 -1.25
CA MET A 1 4.28 59.02 -0.54
C MET A 1 3.06 58.81 -1.41
N SER A 2 3.24 58.07 -2.51
CA SER A 2 2.25 57.95 -3.60
C SER A 2 1.49 56.66 -3.46
N GLU A 3 0.17 56.79 -3.48
CA GLU A 3 -0.87 55.78 -3.39
C GLU A 3 -0.55 54.51 -4.20
N GLU A 4 -0.35 53.40 -3.49
CA GLU A 4 -0.41 52.08 -4.09
C GLU A 4 -1.90 51.74 -4.26
N ILE A 5 -2.46 52.13 -5.41
CA ILE A 5 -3.79 51.75 -5.86
C ILE A 5 -3.83 50.23 -5.88
N THR A 6 -4.40 49.64 -4.84
CA THR A 6 -4.70 48.20 -4.74
C THR A 6 -5.78 47.90 -5.77
N THR A 7 -5.36 47.68 -7.01
CA THR A 7 -6.19 47.09 -8.05
C THR A 7 -6.74 45.78 -7.48
N ARG A 8 -8.03 45.77 -7.10
CA ARG A 8 -8.74 44.56 -6.67
C ARG A 8 -8.70 43.58 -7.83
N LYS A 9 -7.70 42.70 -7.83
CA LYS A 9 -7.52 41.67 -8.84
C LYS A 9 -8.80 40.83 -8.87
N LYS A 10 -9.50 40.85 -10.01
CA LYS A 10 -10.77 40.14 -10.18
C LYS A 10 -10.53 38.65 -9.91
N LEU A 11 -11.06 38.14 -8.80
CA LEU A 11 -10.92 36.74 -8.42
C LEU A 11 -11.76 35.89 -9.37
N ILE A 12 -11.11 35.00 -10.12
CA ILE A 12 -11.80 34.05 -10.99
C ILE A 12 -12.22 32.86 -10.12
N ARG A 13 -13.52 32.58 -10.07
CA ARG A 13 -14.06 31.44 -9.33
C ARG A 13 -13.62 30.14 -9.99
N ASN A 14 -13.24 29.16 -9.17
CA ASN A 14 -12.94 27.81 -9.63
C ASN A 14 -14.21 27.14 -10.17
N GLY A 15 -14.26 26.93 -11.49
CA GLY A 15 -15.36 26.24 -12.18
C GLY A 15 -15.06 24.78 -12.50
N GLU A 16 -13.90 24.23 -12.10
CA GLU A 16 -13.57 22.85 -12.40
C GLU A 16 -14.48 21.87 -11.67
N LYS A 17 -15.00 20.87 -12.39
CA LYS A 17 -15.83 19.81 -11.79
C LYS A 17 -15.01 19.02 -10.75
N PRO A 18 -15.60 18.69 -9.58
CA PRO A 18 -14.91 17.93 -8.54
C PRO A 18 -14.64 16.50 -9.01
N ILE A 19 -13.45 15.97 -8.69
CA ILE A 19 -13.03 14.60 -9.05
C ILE A 19 -13.48 13.56 -8.02
N GLN A 20 -13.91 14.01 -6.83
CA GLN A 20 -14.26 13.11 -5.71
C GLN A 20 -15.30 12.04 -6.07
N LYS A 21 -16.28 12.35 -6.92
CA LYS A 21 -17.27 11.35 -7.38
C LYS A 21 -16.61 10.20 -8.14
N TYR A 22 -15.70 10.50 -9.05
CA TYR A 22 -14.95 9.49 -9.81
C TYR A 22 -14.02 8.69 -8.89
N ARG A 23 -13.34 9.37 -7.97
CA ARG A 23 -12.49 8.69 -6.97
C ARG A 23 -13.29 7.69 -6.14
N PHE A 24 -14.47 8.09 -5.66
CA PHE A 24 -15.35 7.21 -4.90
C PHE A 24 -15.84 6.02 -5.72
N ILE A 25 -16.18 6.22 -7.00
CA ILE A 25 -16.52 5.11 -7.92
C ILE A 25 -15.36 4.13 -8.05
N VAL A 26 -14.13 4.62 -8.26
CA VAL A 26 -12.94 3.75 -8.34
C VAL A 26 -12.73 2.97 -7.04
N GLN A 27 -12.88 3.61 -5.88
CA GLN A 27 -12.78 2.94 -4.59
C GLN A 27 -13.84 1.83 -4.43
N LEU A 28 -15.09 2.08 -4.83
CA LEU A 28 -16.16 1.09 -4.78
C LEU A 28 -15.91 -0.08 -5.73
N LEU A 29 -15.44 0.18 -6.95
CA LEU A 29 -15.10 -0.88 -7.92
C LEU A 29 -13.97 -1.77 -7.39
N PHE A 30 -12.92 -1.17 -6.82
CA PHE A 30 -11.82 -1.93 -6.19
C PHE A 30 -12.28 -2.69 -4.94
N ALA A 31 -13.16 -2.12 -4.12
CA ALA A 31 -13.73 -2.82 -2.98
C ALA A 31 -14.58 -4.02 -3.43
N ALA A 32 -15.39 -3.87 -4.49
CA ALA A 32 -16.15 -4.96 -5.08
C ALA A 32 -15.24 -6.07 -5.64
N LEU A 33 -14.15 -5.69 -6.31
CA LEU A 33 -13.13 -6.63 -6.77
C LEU A 33 -12.52 -7.43 -5.60
N CYS A 34 -12.15 -6.75 -4.50
CA CYS A 34 -11.62 -7.43 -3.30
C CYS A 34 -12.65 -8.39 -2.67
N ILE A 35 -13.93 -8.01 -2.64
CA ILE A 35 -15.01 -8.87 -2.14
C ILE A 35 -15.14 -10.11 -3.02
N TRP A 36 -15.13 -9.94 -4.35
CA TRP A 36 -15.19 -11.06 -5.28
C TRP A 36 -14.00 -12.02 -5.11
N ILE A 37 -12.77 -11.50 -5.06
CA ILE A 37 -11.56 -12.30 -4.76
C ILE A 37 -11.71 -13.05 -3.42
N GLY A 38 -12.27 -12.39 -2.39
CA GLY A 38 -12.51 -13.00 -1.09
C GLY A 38 -13.52 -14.15 -1.14
N VAL A 39 -14.58 -14.03 -1.95
CA VAL A 39 -15.56 -15.10 -2.17
C VAL A 39 -14.93 -16.28 -2.91
N GLU A 40 -14.17 -16.03 -3.97
CA GLU A 40 -13.43 -17.09 -4.68
C GLU A 40 -12.44 -17.80 -3.75
N PHE A 41 -11.73 -17.04 -2.92
CA PHE A 41 -10.79 -17.60 -1.97
C PHE A 41 -11.50 -18.41 -0.87
N TYR A 42 -12.65 -17.96 -0.40
CA TYR A 42 -13.48 -18.73 0.53
C TYR A 42 -13.91 -20.07 -0.05
N LEU A 43 -14.33 -20.10 -1.32
CA LEU A 43 -14.70 -21.33 -2.01
C LEU A 43 -13.50 -22.27 -2.19
N PHE A 44 -12.32 -21.72 -2.49
CA PHE A 44 -11.07 -22.47 -2.51
C PHE A 44 -10.72 -23.07 -1.14
N VAL A 45 -10.82 -22.30 -0.05
CA VAL A 45 -10.55 -22.81 1.31
C VAL A 45 -11.55 -23.90 1.69
N LYS A 46 -12.83 -23.76 1.32
CA LYS A 46 -13.85 -24.79 1.54
C LYS A 46 -13.51 -26.10 0.81
N TYR A 47 -12.94 -26.02 -0.40
CA TYR A 47 -12.43 -27.20 -1.09
C TYR A 47 -11.35 -27.91 -0.25
N LEU A 48 -10.41 -27.16 0.33
CA LEU A 48 -9.37 -27.72 1.21
C LEU A 48 -9.95 -28.33 2.50
N GLU A 49 -10.89 -27.64 3.15
CA GLU A 49 -11.57 -28.11 4.38
C GLU A 49 -12.29 -29.44 4.19
N THR A 50 -12.85 -29.68 3.00
CA THR A 50 -13.56 -30.93 2.68
C THR A 50 -12.65 -32.06 2.20
N GLY A 51 -11.32 -31.89 2.31
CA GLY A 51 -10.35 -32.86 1.80
C GLY A 51 -10.45 -33.08 0.30
N GLY A 52 -10.94 -32.08 -0.45
CA GLY A 52 -11.15 -32.15 -1.89
C GLY A 52 -12.52 -32.69 -2.35
N SER A 53 -13.48 -32.86 -1.44
CA SER A 53 -14.83 -33.37 -1.77
C SER A 53 -15.75 -32.32 -2.39
N ALA A 54 -15.56 -31.03 -2.08
CA ALA A 54 -16.33 -29.95 -2.68
C ALA A 54 -15.87 -29.62 -4.12
N SER A 55 -16.64 -28.79 -4.83
CA SER A 55 -16.23 -28.29 -6.15
C SER A 55 -14.91 -27.52 -6.06
N TYR A 56 -13.98 -27.83 -6.96
CA TYR A 56 -12.69 -27.14 -7.02
C TYR A 56 -12.84 -25.74 -7.61
N PHE A 57 -12.35 -24.74 -6.87
CA PHE A 57 -12.14 -23.38 -7.33
C PHE A 57 -10.64 -23.10 -7.30
N THR A 58 -10.10 -22.53 -8.37
CA THR A 58 -8.68 -22.17 -8.41
C THR A 58 -8.39 -21.07 -7.39
N ARG A 59 -7.22 -21.15 -6.73
CA ARG A 59 -6.77 -20.08 -5.83
C ARG A 59 -6.70 -18.75 -6.59
N PRO A 60 -7.46 -17.71 -6.19
CA PRO A 60 -7.43 -16.43 -6.89
C PRO A 60 -6.10 -15.67 -6.66
N PRO A 61 -5.35 -15.30 -7.71
CA PRO A 61 -4.05 -14.63 -7.58
C PRO A 61 -4.11 -13.28 -6.87
N GLY A 62 -5.26 -12.61 -6.90
CA GLY A 62 -5.46 -11.33 -6.23
C GLY A 62 -5.28 -11.39 -4.71
N VAL A 63 -5.33 -12.58 -4.10
CA VAL A 63 -5.07 -12.80 -2.67
C VAL A 63 -3.64 -12.43 -2.29
N ASP A 64 -2.68 -12.56 -3.21
CA ASP A 64 -1.29 -12.17 -2.98
C ASP A 64 -1.15 -10.67 -2.64
N GLY A 65 -2.10 -9.83 -3.09
CA GLY A 65 -2.16 -8.41 -2.74
C GLY A 65 -2.33 -8.14 -1.24
N PHE A 66 -2.79 -9.13 -0.47
CA PHE A 66 -2.90 -9.07 1.00
C PHE A 66 -1.67 -9.63 1.73
N LEU A 67 -0.68 -10.16 0.99
CA LEU A 67 0.60 -10.66 1.51
C LEU A 67 1.75 -9.71 1.10
N PRO A 68 1.82 -8.48 1.65
CA PRO A 68 2.78 -7.47 1.20
C PRO A 68 4.24 -7.85 1.51
N ILE A 69 4.48 -8.64 2.56
CA ILE A 69 5.82 -9.11 2.93
C ILE A 69 6.33 -10.11 1.89
N SER A 70 5.54 -11.14 1.57
CA SER A 70 5.91 -12.09 0.51
C SER A 70 6.06 -11.38 -0.84
N SER A 71 5.19 -10.40 -1.14
CA SER A 71 5.28 -9.63 -2.38
C SER A 71 6.58 -8.80 -2.47
N LEU A 72 7.00 -8.16 -1.37
CA LEU A 72 8.27 -7.45 -1.28
C LEU A 72 9.46 -8.40 -1.43
N MET A 73 9.41 -9.57 -0.79
CA MET A 73 10.44 -10.61 -0.89
C MET A 73 10.57 -11.14 -2.32
N SER A 74 9.45 -11.48 -2.98
CA SER A 74 9.44 -11.89 -4.40
C SER A 74 10.02 -10.80 -5.32
N PHE A 75 9.68 -9.53 -5.08
CA PHE A 75 10.23 -8.41 -5.84
C PHE A 75 11.76 -8.26 -5.61
N TYR A 76 12.24 -8.39 -4.38
CA TYR A 76 13.67 -8.34 -4.09
C TYR A 76 14.43 -9.54 -4.67
N TYR A 77 13.82 -10.73 -4.63
CA TYR A 77 14.37 -11.93 -5.27
C TYR A 77 14.54 -11.72 -6.78
N PHE A 78 13.53 -11.17 -7.45
CA PHE A 78 13.61 -10.81 -8.86
C PHE A 78 14.74 -9.79 -9.15
N LEU A 79 14.88 -8.75 -8.34
CA LEU A 79 15.95 -7.76 -8.51
C LEU A 79 17.37 -8.35 -8.36
N THR A 80 17.52 -9.40 -7.55
CA THR A 80 18.84 -9.99 -7.25
C THR A 80 19.20 -11.16 -8.15
N THR A 81 18.22 -11.91 -8.66
CA THR A 81 18.42 -13.14 -9.43
C THR A 81 17.96 -13.04 -10.89
N GLY A 82 17.11 -12.06 -11.21
CA GLY A 82 16.48 -11.92 -12.52
C GLY A 82 15.32 -12.90 -12.77
N THR A 83 14.98 -13.78 -11.82
CA THR A 83 13.92 -14.79 -11.96
C THR A 83 12.69 -14.42 -11.13
N ILE A 84 11.50 -14.77 -11.63
CA ILE A 84 10.23 -14.59 -10.93
C ILE A 84 9.94 -15.88 -10.16
N HIS A 85 9.60 -15.76 -8.88
CA HIS A 85 9.32 -16.91 -8.03
C HIS A 85 7.87 -17.38 -8.19
N SER A 86 7.67 -18.69 -8.37
CA SER A 86 6.36 -19.29 -8.66
C SER A 86 5.37 -19.31 -7.49
N ALA A 87 5.80 -19.14 -6.24
CA ALA A 87 4.92 -19.22 -5.07
C ALA A 87 3.81 -18.14 -5.02
N HIS A 88 4.19 -16.86 -5.18
CA HIS A 88 3.27 -15.70 -5.15
C HIS A 88 3.66 -14.68 -6.24
N PRO A 89 3.55 -15.05 -7.52
CA PRO A 89 4.07 -14.22 -8.61
C PRO A 89 3.18 -12.99 -8.85
N ALA A 90 1.85 -13.11 -8.69
CA ALA A 90 0.93 -11.97 -8.78
C ALA A 90 1.24 -10.88 -7.74
N GLY A 91 1.62 -11.27 -6.52
CA GLY A 91 2.01 -10.35 -5.46
C GLY A 91 3.12 -9.38 -5.87
N MET A 92 4.13 -9.87 -6.60
CA MET A 92 5.22 -9.04 -7.12
C MET A 92 4.70 -7.95 -8.08
N PHE A 93 3.86 -8.31 -9.05
CA PHE A 93 3.30 -7.34 -10.00
C PHE A 93 2.39 -6.33 -9.33
N ILE A 94 1.54 -6.76 -8.39
CA ILE A 94 0.68 -5.88 -7.60
C ILE A 94 1.55 -4.91 -6.78
N PHE A 95 2.54 -5.41 -6.06
CA PHE A 95 3.44 -4.59 -5.25
C PHE A 95 4.19 -3.57 -6.11
N PHE A 96 4.76 -4.00 -7.22
CA PHE A 96 5.45 -3.12 -8.16
C PHE A 96 4.52 -2.04 -8.70
N GLY A 97 3.31 -2.41 -9.12
CA GLY A 97 2.33 -1.46 -9.63
C GLY A 97 1.95 -0.40 -8.61
N ILE A 98 1.74 -0.78 -7.36
CA ILE A 98 1.39 0.17 -6.31
C ILE A 98 2.57 1.09 -5.95
N VAL A 99 3.81 0.57 -5.87
CA VAL A 99 5.01 1.40 -5.66
C VAL A 99 5.18 2.37 -6.84
N LEU A 100 4.98 1.91 -8.06
CA LEU A 100 5.03 2.73 -9.28
C LEU A 100 3.98 3.84 -9.25
N MET A 101 2.73 3.56 -8.85
CA MET A 101 1.71 4.59 -8.64
C MET A 101 2.18 5.65 -7.63
N SER A 102 2.90 5.22 -6.58
CA SER A 102 3.46 6.13 -5.58
C SER A 102 4.56 7.05 -6.12
N LEU A 103 5.42 6.50 -6.97
CA LEU A 103 6.48 7.25 -7.64
C LEU A 103 5.94 8.21 -8.71
N VAL A 104 4.82 7.90 -9.37
CA VAL A 104 4.26 8.80 -10.38
C VAL A 104 3.40 9.90 -9.73
N ILE A 105 2.46 9.56 -8.85
CA ILE A 105 1.40 10.48 -8.38
C ILE A 105 1.40 10.62 -6.84
N GLY A 106 2.52 10.30 -6.19
CA GLY A 106 2.59 10.26 -4.73
C GLY A 106 1.71 9.14 -4.16
N LYS A 107 1.44 9.14 -2.85
CA LYS A 107 0.74 8.09 -2.09
C LYS A 107 -0.77 7.95 -2.41
N SER A 108 -1.07 7.90 -3.70
CA SER A 108 -2.39 7.88 -4.33
C SER A 108 -3.10 6.55 -4.13
N PHE A 109 -2.39 5.42 -4.15
CA PHE A 109 -2.99 4.10 -3.92
C PHE A 109 -3.87 4.05 -2.67
N CYS A 110 -3.40 4.64 -1.56
CA CYS A 110 -4.13 4.66 -0.28
C CYS A 110 -5.49 5.38 -0.36
N SER A 111 -5.69 6.34 -1.26
CA SER A 111 -6.95 7.10 -1.38
C SER A 111 -7.78 6.77 -2.61
N TRP A 112 -7.24 5.98 -3.54
CA TRP A 112 -7.89 5.66 -4.81
C TRP A 112 -8.25 4.17 -4.95
N LEU A 113 -7.37 3.24 -4.55
CA LEU A 113 -7.55 1.81 -4.80
C LEU A 113 -7.63 0.98 -3.52
N CYS A 114 -6.95 1.39 -2.45
CA CYS A 114 -6.85 0.59 -1.23
C CYS A 114 -8.22 0.44 -0.53
N PRO A 115 -8.72 -0.79 -0.32
CA PRO A 115 -10.01 -1.02 0.35
C PRO A 115 -9.98 -0.59 1.82
N ILE A 116 -8.84 -0.80 2.51
CA ILE A 116 -8.65 -0.31 3.89
C ILE A 116 -8.68 1.21 3.94
N GLY A 117 -8.13 1.88 2.92
CA GLY A 117 -8.18 3.34 2.82
C GLY A 117 -9.60 3.88 2.66
N LEU A 118 -10.43 3.21 1.83
CA LEU A 118 -11.86 3.51 1.74
C LEU A 118 -12.56 3.31 3.09
N LEU A 119 -12.33 2.17 3.74
CA LEU A 119 -12.94 1.87 5.05
C LEU A 119 -12.58 2.93 6.11
N THR A 120 -11.30 3.29 6.25
CA THR A 120 -10.87 4.30 7.22
C THR A 120 -11.37 5.70 6.88
N GLU A 121 -11.54 6.01 5.59
CA GLU A 121 -12.12 7.27 5.15
C GLU A 121 -13.61 7.36 5.54
N LEU A 122 -14.38 6.29 5.34
CA LEU A 122 -15.79 6.21 5.74
C LEU A 122 -15.96 6.28 7.26
N ILE A 123 -15.14 5.53 8.01
CA ILE A 123 -15.12 5.57 9.48
C ILE A 123 -14.76 6.98 9.97
N GLY A 124 -13.79 7.63 9.33
CA GLY A 124 -13.39 8.99 9.66
C GLY A 124 -14.49 10.03 9.37
N ASP A 125 -15.18 9.92 8.22
CA ASP A 125 -16.30 10.78 7.87
C ASP A 125 -17.47 10.60 8.87
N PHE A 126 -17.71 9.36 9.30
CA PHE A 126 -18.68 9.04 10.35
C PHE A 126 -18.29 9.65 11.71
N GLY A 127 -17.04 9.50 12.13
CA GLY A 127 -16.53 10.09 13.36
C GLY A 127 -16.61 11.62 13.38
N GLU A 128 -16.25 12.28 12.28
CA GLU A 128 -16.38 13.74 12.13
C GLU A 128 -17.83 14.21 12.23
N LYS A 129 -18.79 13.42 11.73
CA LYS A 129 -20.22 13.71 11.84
C LYS A 129 -20.70 13.58 13.30
N ILE A 130 -20.21 12.59 14.04
CA ILE A 130 -20.55 12.39 15.47
C ILE A 130 -19.97 13.51 16.33
N PHE A 131 -18.66 13.77 16.22
CA PHE A 131 -17.98 14.73 17.07
C PHE A 131 -18.17 16.19 16.63
N LYS A 132 -18.76 16.43 15.44
CA LYS A 132 -18.93 17.74 14.77
C LYS A 132 -17.62 18.52 14.58
N ARG A 133 -16.47 17.87 14.78
CA ARG A 133 -15.13 18.45 14.67
C ARG A 133 -14.12 17.37 14.30
N LYS A 134 -13.04 17.78 13.67
CA LYS A 134 -11.85 16.94 13.46
C LYS A 134 -11.00 16.95 14.72
N ILE A 135 -10.95 15.84 15.43
CA ILE A 135 -10.04 15.68 16.57
C ILE A 135 -8.61 15.52 16.02
N GLN A 136 -7.72 16.39 16.45
CA GLN A 136 -6.32 16.39 16.07
C GLN A 136 -5.48 16.12 17.31
N LEU A 137 -4.57 15.15 17.20
CA LEU A 137 -3.59 14.92 18.25
C LEU A 137 -2.58 16.08 18.30
N PRO A 138 -2.12 16.48 19.51
CA PRO A 138 -1.07 17.46 19.64
C PRO A 138 0.24 16.91 19.06
N ARG A 139 1.08 17.81 18.53
CA ARG A 139 2.31 17.44 17.80
C ARG A 139 3.22 16.50 18.58
N PHE A 140 3.37 16.71 19.89
CA PHE A 140 4.24 15.90 20.73
C PHE A 140 3.83 14.43 20.80
N LEU A 141 2.54 14.11 20.62
CA LEU A 141 2.04 12.73 20.61
C LEU A 141 1.97 12.19 19.18
N ASP A 142 1.61 13.05 18.23
CA ASP A 142 1.42 12.68 16.84
C ASP A 142 2.74 12.33 16.12
N TYR A 143 3.89 12.90 16.50
CA TYR A 143 5.20 12.54 15.92
C TYR A 143 5.69 11.15 16.38
N PRO A 144 5.76 10.83 17.69
CA PRO A 144 6.16 9.50 18.15
C PRO A 144 5.23 8.39 17.66
N LEU A 145 3.90 8.59 17.65
CA LEU A 145 2.99 7.58 17.11
C LEU A 145 3.21 7.37 15.61
N ARG A 146 3.59 8.41 14.85
CA ARG A 146 3.90 8.28 13.43
C ARG A 146 5.21 7.56 13.16
N SER A 147 6.17 7.57 14.09
CA SER A 147 7.43 6.83 13.91
C SER A 147 7.21 5.32 13.98
N LEU A 148 6.15 4.84 14.62
CA LEU A 148 5.88 3.40 14.78
C LEU A 148 5.75 2.66 13.43
N LYS A 149 5.00 3.20 12.47
CA LYS A 149 4.95 2.60 11.10
C LYS A 149 6.32 2.59 10.40
N TYR A 150 7.18 3.56 10.68
CA TYR A 150 8.53 3.63 10.12
C TYR A 150 9.48 2.66 10.81
N LEU A 151 9.30 2.41 12.11
CA LEU A 151 10.01 1.38 12.85
C LEU A 151 9.63 -0.01 12.32
N MET A 152 8.33 -0.29 12.15
CA MET A 152 7.87 -1.55 11.55
C MET A 152 8.40 -1.74 10.13
N LEU A 153 8.37 -0.68 9.31
CA LEU A 153 8.95 -0.71 7.98
C LEU A 153 10.47 -0.94 8.02
N GLY A 154 11.19 -0.25 8.91
CA GLY A 154 12.62 -0.38 9.09
C GLY A 154 13.03 -1.79 9.51
N PHE A 155 12.28 -2.40 10.43
CA PHE A 155 12.46 -3.79 10.84
C PHE A 155 12.25 -4.74 9.64
N LEU A 156 11.17 -4.57 8.87
CA LEU A 156 10.91 -5.39 7.68
C LEU A 156 12.01 -5.25 6.64
N PHE A 157 12.45 -4.02 6.36
CA PHE A 157 13.54 -3.74 5.42
C PHE A 157 14.85 -4.35 5.92
N TYR A 158 15.15 -4.20 7.20
CA TYR A 158 16.34 -4.81 7.79
C TYR A 158 16.32 -6.35 7.65
N ALA A 159 15.18 -6.98 7.95
CA ALA A 159 15.02 -8.42 7.83
C ALA A 159 15.19 -8.92 6.39
N VAL A 160 14.55 -8.26 5.42
CA VAL A 160 14.57 -8.72 4.02
C VAL A 160 15.90 -8.43 3.33
N PHE A 161 16.45 -7.22 3.49
CA PHE A 161 17.60 -6.76 2.71
C PHE A 161 18.96 -7.05 3.38
N PHE A 162 19.02 -7.20 4.70
CA PHE A 162 20.28 -7.36 5.42
C PHE A 162 20.45 -8.72 6.11
N LEU A 163 19.35 -9.38 6.52
CA LEU A 163 19.44 -10.69 7.20
C LEU A 163 19.36 -11.90 6.26
N MET A 164 18.91 -11.74 5.02
CA MET A 164 18.68 -12.86 4.10
C MET A 164 19.52 -12.72 2.83
N THR A 165 20.27 -13.77 2.48
CA THR A 165 20.88 -13.90 1.15
C THR A 165 19.83 -14.31 0.12
N SER A 166 20.16 -14.27 -1.18
CA SER A 166 19.26 -14.72 -2.25
C SER A 166 18.85 -16.20 -2.11
N ALA A 167 19.75 -17.06 -1.59
CA ALA A 167 19.45 -18.46 -1.32
C ALA A 167 18.49 -18.63 -0.15
N ALA A 168 18.73 -17.93 0.97
CA ALA A 168 17.83 -17.94 2.12
C ALA A 168 16.45 -17.35 1.78
N LEU A 169 16.41 -16.33 0.92
CA LEU A 169 15.17 -15.73 0.43
C LEU A 169 14.35 -16.74 -0.39
N LYS A 170 15.00 -17.46 -1.32
CA LYS A 170 14.36 -18.55 -2.08
C LYS A 170 13.82 -19.63 -1.15
N ALA A 171 14.63 -20.12 -0.21
CA ALA A 171 14.22 -21.15 0.74
C ALA A 171 13.03 -20.70 1.63
N PHE A 172 12.93 -19.40 1.95
CA PHE A 172 11.76 -18.87 2.66
C PHE A 172 10.52 -18.82 1.77
N LEU A 173 10.66 -18.37 0.52
CA LEU A 173 9.55 -18.30 -0.43
C LEU A 173 9.00 -19.69 -0.78
N ASP A 174 9.88 -20.68 -0.88
CA ASP A 174 9.57 -22.11 -1.07
C ASP A 174 9.08 -22.80 0.22
N SER A 175 9.16 -22.13 1.38
CA SER A 175 8.80 -22.76 2.65
C SER A 175 7.30 -23.06 2.69
N PRO A 176 6.88 -24.23 3.24
CA PRO A 176 5.47 -24.56 3.41
C PRO A 176 4.69 -23.50 4.19
N TYR A 177 5.36 -22.75 5.08
CA TYR A 177 4.78 -21.62 5.77
C TYR A 177 4.31 -20.52 4.81
N ASN A 178 5.13 -20.16 3.83
CA ASN A 178 4.84 -19.09 2.88
C ASN A 178 3.77 -19.53 1.87
N LEU A 179 3.85 -20.76 1.36
CA LEU A 179 2.91 -21.32 0.37
C LEU A 179 1.44 -21.29 0.84
N VAL A 180 1.20 -21.40 2.15
CA VAL A 180 -0.15 -21.35 2.75
C VAL A 180 -0.37 -20.13 3.65
N ALA A 181 0.48 -19.10 3.53
CA ALA A 181 0.41 -17.91 4.38
C ALA A 181 -0.92 -17.16 4.26
N ASP A 182 -1.53 -17.17 3.08
CA ASP A 182 -2.86 -16.62 2.81
C ASP A 182 -3.97 -17.42 3.49
N VAL A 183 -3.90 -18.75 3.47
CA VAL A 183 -4.88 -19.61 4.15
C VAL A 183 -4.74 -19.45 5.66
N LYS A 184 -3.51 -19.37 6.20
CA LYS A 184 -3.27 -19.02 7.60
C LYS A 184 -3.86 -17.66 7.98
N MET A 185 -3.69 -16.66 7.11
CA MET A 185 -4.29 -15.34 7.29
C MET A 185 -5.82 -15.42 7.28
N TYR A 186 -6.42 -16.25 6.41
CA TYR A 186 -7.88 -16.49 6.44
C TYR A 186 -8.33 -17.07 7.78
N TYR A 187 -7.68 -18.12 8.29
CA TYR A 187 -8.03 -18.71 9.59
C TYR A 187 -7.81 -17.76 10.77
N PHE A 188 -6.84 -16.85 10.69
CA PHE A 188 -6.70 -15.78 11.69
C PHE A 188 -7.96 -14.91 11.81
N PHE A 189 -8.65 -14.63 10.70
CA PHE A 189 -9.89 -13.85 10.69
C PHE A 189 -11.16 -14.70 10.87
N ALA A 190 -11.22 -15.90 10.28
CA ALA A 190 -12.37 -16.81 10.42
C ALA A 190 -12.47 -17.37 11.85
N GLY A 191 -11.33 -17.71 12.46
CA GLY A 191 -11.20 -18.17 13.84
C GLY A 191 -10.70 -17.07 14.78
N ILE A 192 -11.22 -15.84 14.64
CA ILE A 192 -10.72 -14.67 15.36
C ILE A 192 -10.69 -14.88 16.88
N SER A 193 -9.50 -14.78 17.48
CA SER A 193 -9.33 -14.90 18.93
C SER A 193 -9.96 -13.73 19.68
N ARG A 194 -10.35 -13.93 20.95
CA ARG A 194 -10.85 -12.83 21.82
C ARG A 194 -9.86 -11.66 21.88
N PHE A 195 -8.57 -11.96 21.98
CA PHE A 195 -7.52 -10.95 21.99
C PHE A 195 -7.49 -10.14 20.68
N SER A 196 -7.47 -10.82 19.52
CA SER A 196 -7.50 -10.18 18.20
C SER A 196 -8.74 -9.30 18.03
N LEU A 197 -9.91 -9.76 18.48
CA LEU A 197 -11.16 -9.01 18.42
C LEU A 197 -11.12 -7.74 19.28
N ILE A 198 -10.55 -7.82 20.49
CA ILE A 198 -10.34 -6.65 21.36
C ILE A 198 -9.42 -5.64 20.66
N VAL A 199 -8.30 -6.08 20.11
CA VAL A 199 -7.34 -5.20 19.41
C VAL A 199 -7.99 -4.51 18.21
N ILE A 200 -8.68 -5.26 17.35
CA ILE A 200 -9.37 -4.70 16.18
C ILE A 200 -10.48 -3.72 16.60
N SER A 201 -11.21 -4.03 17.67
CA SER A 201 -12.25 -3.13 18.21
C SER A 201 -11.64 -1.82 18.72
N ILE A 202 -10.51 -1.88 19.42
CA ILE A 202 -9.78 -0.68 19.86
C ILE A 202 -9.32 0.14 18.64
N LEU A 203 -8.73 -0.50 17.63
CA LEU A 203 -8.29 0.18 16.40
C LEU A 203 -9.45 0.82 15.65
N PHE A 204 -10.62 0.18 15.63
CA PHE A 204 -11.84 0.72 15.05
C PHE A 204 -12.29 1.99 15.80
N VAL A 205 -12.42 1.93 17.12
CA VAL A 205 -12.80 3.08 17.96
C VAL A 205 -11.79 4.22 17.79
N LEU A 206 -10.49 3.93 17.81
CA LEU A 206 -9.44 4.92 17.57
C LEU A 206 -9.55 5.54 16.17
N SER A 207 -9.98 4.78 15.16
CA SER A 207 -10.18 5.29 13.80
C SER A 207 -11.42 6.19 13.67
N VAL A 208 -12.43 6.03 14.54
CA VAL A 208 -13.58 6.93 14.66
C VAL A 208 -13.16 8.25 15.31
N VAL A 209 -12.34 8.19 16.36
CA VAL A 209 -11.84 9.39 17.08
C VAL A 209 -10.80 10.14 16.26
N ILE A 210 -9.82 9.42 15.71
CA ILE A 210 -8.72 9.95 14.94
C ILE A 210 -8.80 9.40 13.52
N ARG A 211 -9.10 10.29 12.58
CA ARG A 211 -9.22 9.94 11.17
C ARG A 211 -7.97 9.19 10.67
N ASN A 212 -8.19 8.06 9.99
CA ASN A 212 -7.16 7.24 9.38
C ASN A 212 -6.09 6.72 10.37
N PHE A 213 -6.46 6.45 11.63
CA PHE A 213 -5.52 6.04 12.68
C PHE A 213 -4.56 4.92 12.23
N TRP A 214 -5.09 3.81 11.71
CA TRP A 214 -4.27 2.70 11.20
C TRP A 214 -3.29 3.14 10.10
N CYS A 215 -3.79 3.80 9.06
CA CYS A 215 -2.97 4.24 7.93
C CYS A 215 -1.93 5.30 8.29
N ARG A 216 -2.19 6.09 9.35
CA ARG A 216 -1.32 7.16 9.83
C ARG A 216 -0.20 6.65 10.74
N TYR A 217 -0.49 5.68 11.61
CA TYR A 217 0.44 5.30 12.70
C TYR A 217 0.97 3.87 12.61
N LEU A 218 0.22 2.92 12.04
CA LEU A 218 0.54 1.48 12.13
C LEU A 218 0.83 0.82 10.78
N CYS A 219 0.38 1.38 9.67
CA CYS A 219 0.52 0.75 8.36
C CYS A 219 1.95 0.90 7.80
N PRO A 220 2.79 -0.17 7.75
CA PRO A 220 4.16 -0.09 7.22
C PRO A 220 4.14 0.17 5.71
N TYR A 221 3.10 -0.31 5.02
CA TYR A 221 2.90 -0.04 3.60
C TYR A 221 2.63 1.45 3.33
N GLY A 222 1.84 2.08 4.20
CA GLY A 222 1.61 3.51 4.17
C GLY A 222 2.89 4.33 4.42
N ALA A 223 3.82 3.81 5.22
CA ALA A 223 5.15 4.41 5.38
C ALA A 223 5.99 4.27 4.11
N LEU A 224 6.04 3.07 3.51
CA LEU A 224 6.78 2.81 2.27
C LEU A 224 6.32 3.72 1.14
N LEU A 225 5.01 3.78 0.89
CA LEU A 225 4.45 4.65 -0.13
C LEU A 225 4.62 6.14 0.23
N GLY A 226 4.59 6.49 1.51
CA GLY A 226 4.90 7.83 1.99
C GLY A 226 6.31 8.27 1.61
N ILE A 227 7.32 7.43 1.84
CA ILE A 227 8.71 7.67 1.44
C ILE A 227 8.82 7.74 -0.08
N ALA A 228 8.26 6.77 -0.80
CA ALA A 228 8.25 6.78 -2.27
C ALA A 228 7.59 8.05 -2.84
N SER A 229 6.55 8.56 -2.18
CA SER A 229 5.87 9.78 -2.61
C SER A 229 6.72 11.05 -2.50
N LEU A 230 7.78 11.05 -1.68
CA LEU A 230 8.72 12.17 -1.63
C LEU A 230 9.48 12.32 -2.95
N LEU A 231 9.70 11.22 -3.67
CA LEU A 231 10.30 11.17 -5.00
C LEU A 231 9.27 11.34 -6.13
N SER A 232 8.01 11.64 -5.81
CA SER A 232 6.95 11.62 -6.82
C SER A 232 7.15 12.63 -7.95
N LEU A 233 6.85 12.21 -9.17
CA LEU A 233 6.92 13.06 -10.36
C LEU A 233 5.85 14.13 -10.38
N VAL A 234 4.68 13.86 -9.81
CA VAL A 234 3.56 14.81 -9.73
C VAL A 234 3.40 15.31 -8.30
N LYS A 235 3.32 16.65 -8.15
CA LYS A 235 3.07 17.31 -6.86
C LYS A 235 2.03 18.42 -6.98
N ILE A 236 1.34 18.67 -5.88
CA ILE A 236 0.38 19.79 -5.76
C ILE A 236 1.17 21.07 -5.46
N LYS A 237 1.04 22.08 -6.32
CA LYS A 237 1.65 23.40 -6.13
C LYS A 237 0.59 24.48 -5.94
N ARG A 238 0.89 25.43 -5.05
CA ARG A 238 0.09 26.60 -4.75
C ARG A 238 0.64 27.82 -5.49
N ASN A 239 -0.22 28.49 -6.24
CA ASN A 239 0.06 29.82 -6.77
C ASN A 239 -0.27 30.87 -5.70
N VAL A 240 0.79 31.40 -5.06
CA VAL A 240 0.67 32.40 -3.97
C VAL A 240 -0.03 33.67 -4.46
N LYS A 241 0.13 34.06 -5.74
CA LYS A 241 -0.45 35.29 -6.29
C LYS A 241 -1.98 35.23 -6.42
N ASN A 242 -2.54 34.03 -6.55
CA ASN A 242 -3.99 33.84 -6.70
C ASN A 242 -4.66 33.45 -5.36
N CYS A 243 -3.86 33.00 -4.39
CA CYS A 243 -4.40 32.48 -3.14
C CYS A 243 -4.86 33.58 -2.20
N ILE A 244 -6.10 33.48 -1.72
CA ILE A 244 -6.73 34.41 -0.76
C ILE A 244 -6.65 33.93 0.71
N GLU A 245 -5.86 32.91 1.00
CA GLU A 245 -5.63 32.37 2.36
C GLU A 245 -6.90 31.98 3.16
N CYS A 246 -7.97 31.60 2.46
CA CYS A 246 -9.26 31.23 3.06
C CYS A 246 -9.25 29.94 3.92
N ASN A 247 -8.13 29.22 4.01
CA ASN A 247 -7.98 27.97 4.77
C ASN A 247 -8.90 26.79 4.38
N LEU A 248 -9.70 26.90 3.31
CA LEU A 248 -10.61 25.82 2.88
C LEU A 248 -9.86 24.54 2.47
N CYS A 249 -8.70 24.68 1.80
CA CYS A 249 -7.86 23.55 1.41
C CYS A 249 -7.32 22.77 2.63
N ASN A 250 -7.00 23.45 3.74
CA ASN A 250 -6.57 22.82 4.98
C ASN A 250 -7.71 22.02 5.62
N ARG A 251 -8.89 22.63 5.71
CA ARG A 251 -10.09 21.98 6.27
C ARG A 251 -10.50 20.76 5.44
N ALA A 252 -10.33 20.80 4.13
CA ALA A 252 -10.63 19.68 3.24
C ALA A 252 -9.58 18.56 3.29
N CYS A 253 -8.34 18.82 3.73
CA CYS A 253 -7.27 17.83 3.75
C CYS A 253 -7.54 16.77 4.85
N PRO A 254 -7.65 15.46 4.50
CA PRO A 254 -7.85 14.41 5.50
C PRO A 254 -6.64 14.24 6.42
N SER A 255 -5.44 14.58 5.94
CA SER A 255 -4.18 14.49 6.69
C SER A 255 -3.84 15.78 7.46
N ASN A 256 -4.73 16.77 7.47
CA ASN A 256 -4.54 18.06 8.17
C ASN A 256 -3.26 18.83 7.76
N ILE A 257 -2.86 18.73 6.48
CA ILE A 257 -1.72 19.45 5.94
C ILE A 257 -2.10 20.93 5.78
N LYS A 258 -1.22 21.84 6.19
CA LYS A 258 -1.36 23.29 5.99
C LYS A 258 -1.00 23.68 4.55
N VAL A 259 -1.85 23.29 3.60
CA VAL A 259 -1.69 23.51 2.15
C VAL A 259 -1.62 25.01 1.82
N ASP A 260 -2.37 25.85 2.54
CA ASP A 260 -2.35 27.30 2.38
C ASP A 260 -1.04 27.96 2.84
N LYS A 261 -0.13 27.28 3.53
CA LYS A 261 1.13 27.86 4.02
C LYS A 261 2.37 27.39 3.27
N VAL A 262 2.20 26.51 2.27
CA VAL A 262 3.32 25.96 1.50
C VAL A 262 3.15 26.25 0.01
N LYS A 263 4.28 26.46 -0.70
CA LYS A 263 4.28 26.61 -2.17
C LYS A 263 4.08 25.27 -2.88
N THR A 264 4.63 24.20 -2.32
CA THR A 264 4.49 22.83 -2.83
C THR A 264 4.12 21.93 -1.66
N VAL A 265 3.12 21.07 -1.85
CA VAL A 265 2.76 20.06 -0.86
C VAL A 265 3.81 18.95 -0.90
N PHE A 266 4.75 19.00 0.04
CA PHE A 266 5.79 17.99 0.23
C PHE A 266 5.60 17.34 1.60
N SER A 267 4.86 16.23 1.64
CA SER A 267 4.57 15.47 2.86
C SER A 267 4.29 14.02 2.52
N ASP A 268 4.88 13.13 3.31
CA ASP A 268 4.68 11.68 3.37
C ASP A 268 3.25 11.26 3.76
N GLU A 269 2.46 12.18 4.35
CA GLU A 269 1.06 11.97 4.68
C GLU A 269 0.09 12.41 3.57
N CYS A 270 0.59 13.06 2.51
CA CYS A 270 -0.26 13.47 1.39
C CYS A 270 -0.64 12.26 0.54
N THR A 271 -1.92 11.86 0.61
CA THR A 271 -2.43 10.70 -0.14
C THR A 271 -2.89 11.03 -1.56
N SER A 272 -2.57 12.22 -2.08
CA SER A 272 -2.98 12.68 -3.43
C SER A 272 -4.47 12.49 -3.75
N CYS A 273 -5.35 12.66 -2.75
CA CYS A 273 -6.82 12.52 -2.90
C CYS A 273 -7.50 13.68 -3.64
N LEU A 274 -6.76 14.78 -3.87
CA LEU A 274 -7.20 15.99 -4.59
C LEU A 274 -8.35 16.78 -3.92
N LYS A 275 -8.79 16.43 -2.70
CA LYS A 275 -9.80 17.17 -1.94
C LYS A 275 -9.47 18.65 -1.77
N CYS A 276 -8.19 18.99 -1.55
CA CYS A 276 -7.74 20.37 -1.41
C CYS A 276 -7.88 21.19 -2.70
N ILE A 277 -7.70 20.57 -3.87
CA ILE A 277 -7.88 21.22 -5.18
C ILE A 277 -9.36 21.47 -5.45
N ASP A 278 -10.22 20.48 -5.16
CA ASP A 278 -11.67 20.59 -5.35
C ASP A 278 -12.30 21.61 -4.39
N ALA A 279 -11.76 21.75 -3.17
CA ALA A 279 -12.27 22.70 -2.18
C ALA A 279 -11.82 24.16 -2.42
N CYS A 280 -10.85 24.40 -3.32
CA CYS A 280 -10.32 25.74 -3.55
C CYS A 280 -11.32 26.59 -4.36
N PRO A 281 -11.78 27.75 -3.85
CA PRO A 281 -12.79 28.57 -4.53
C PRO A 281 -12.22 29.43 -5.66
N VAL A 282 -10.89 29.61 -5.71
CA VAL A 282 -10.22 30.47 -6.71
C VAL A 282 -9.55 29.57 -7.76
N ALA A 283 -9.79 29.86 -9.03
CA ALA A 283 -9.19 29.14 -10.15
C ALA A 283 -7.66 29.24 -10.14
N ASP A 284 -6.99 28.25 -10.73
CA ASP A 284 -5.53 28.23 -10.96
C ASP A 284 -4.69 28.54 -9.70
N THR A 285 -5.22 28.20 -8.53
CA THR A 285 -4.57 28.45 -7.24
C THR A 285 -3.86 27.20 -6.72
N LEU A 286 -4.47 26.02 -6.88
CA LEU A 286 -3.86 24.74 -6.55
C LEU A 286 -3.86 23.87 -7.81
N GLU A 287 -2.68 23.47 -8.26
CA GLU A 287 -2.50 22.75 -9.52
C GLU A 287 -1.60 21.53 -9.35
N LEU A 288 -1.84 20.52 -10.19
CA LEU A 288 -1.00 19.35 -10.30
C LEU A 288 0.12 19.63 -11.31
N HIS A 289 1.33 19.77 -10.80
CA HIS A 289 2.52 19.96 -11.60
C HIS A 289 3.27 18.65 -11.78
N SER A 290 3.56 18.31 -13.04
CA SER A 290 4.53 17.28 -13.38
C SER A 290 5.96 17.81 -13.25
N PHE A 291 6.88 16.92 -12.92
CA PHE A 291 8.33 17.16 -12.97
C PHE A 291 8.82 17.39 -14.40
N PHE A 292 8.16 16.78 -15.40
CA PHE A 292 8.56 16.93 -16.80
C PHE A 292 8.24 18.35 -17.32
N PRO A 293 9.26 19.11 -17.80
CA PRO A 293 9.13 20.54 -18.12
C PRO A 293 8.15 20.84 -19.26
N LYS A 294 7.88 19.86 -20.15
CA LYS A 294 6.97 20.01 -21.30
C LYS A 294 5.48 20.01 -20.94
N ARG A 295 5.06 19.57 -19.74
CA ARG A 295 3.65 19.58 -19.31
C ARG A 295 3.49 20.18 -17.92
N LYS A 296 3.22 21.49 -17.85
CA LYS A 296 3.14 22.23 -16.58
C LYS A 296 1.89 21.92 -15.76
N LYS A 297 0.74 21.65 -16.39
CA LYS A 297 -0.55 21.41 -15.70
C LYS A 297 -1.17 20.08 -16.12
N LEU A 298 -1.47 19.22 -15.14
CA LEU A 298 -2.18 17.95 -15.36
C LEU A 298 -3.64 18.08 -14.95
N SER A 299 -4.54 17.50 -15.75
CA SER A 299 -5.96 17.46 -15.40
C SER A 299 -6.25 16.41 -14.32
N LYS A 300 -7.26 16.67 -13.48
CA LYS A 300 -7.69 15.72 -12.44
C LYS A 300 -8.11 14.37 -13.01
N LYS A 301 -8.73 14.37 -14.20
CA LYS A 301 -9.13 13.14 -14.90
C LYS A 301 -7.93 12.36 -15.42
N ALA A 302 -6.89 13.05 -15.93
CA ALA A 302 -5.67 12.39 -16.35
C ALA A 302 -5.02 11.63 -15.19
N ILE A 303 -5.01 12.19 -13.98
CA ILE A 303 -4.55 11.48 -12.77
C ILE A 303 -5.34 10.18 -12.55
N ALA A 304 -6.67 10.25 -12.52
CA ALA A 304 -7.51 9.07 -12.31
C ALA A 304 -7.24 7.97 -13.36
N ILE A 305 -7.17 8.37 -14.64
CA ILE A 305 -6.90 7.45 -15.75
C ILE A 305 -5.50 6.84 -15.63
N THR A 306 -4.48 7.65 -15.36
CA THR A 306 -3.10 7.16 -15.20
C THR A 306 -2.98 6.18 -14.04
N LEU A 307 -3.65 6.42 -12.90
CA LEU A 307 -3.61 5.51 -11.75
C LEU A 307 -4.20 4.14 -12.09
N VAL A 308 -5.38 4.11 -12.71
CA VAL A 308 -6.03 2.86 -13.13
C VAL A 308 -5.20 2.18 -14.22
N ALA A 309 -4.67 2.94 -15.19
CA ALA A 309 -3.85 2.42 -16.27
C ALA A 309 -2.55 1.77 -15.75
N ILE A 310 -1.85 2.42 -14.80
CA ILE A 310 -0.63 1.84 -14.20
C ILE A 310 -0.96 0.49 -13.58
N PHE A 311 -2.01 0.42 -12.75
CA PHE A 311 -2.41 -0.83 -12.11
C PHE A 311 -2.75 -1.91 -13.14
N MET A 312 -3.65 -1.61 -14.09
CA MET A 312 -4.07 -2.56 -15.13
C MET A 312 -2.94 -3.03 -16.03
N ILE A 313 -2.01 -2.14 -16.40
CA ILE A 313 -0.85 -2.51 -17.22
C ILE A 313 0.07 -3.43 -16.42
N THR A 314 0.36 -3.10 -15.16
CA THR A 314 1.28 -3.92 -14.34
C THR A 314 0.74 -5.31 -14.07
N THR A 315 -0.55 -5.45 -13.76
CA THR A 315 -1.19 -6.77 -13.59
C THR A 315 -1.35 -7.48 -14.93
N GLY A 316 -1.67 -6.75 -16.00
CA GLY A 316 -1.78 -7.29 -17.35
C GLY A 316 -0.47 -7.88 -17.87
N ILE A 317 0.67 -7.26 -17.56
CA ILE A 317 1.99 -7.83 -17.89
C ILE A 317 2.20 -9.16 -17.15
N GLY A 318 1.83 -9.26 -15.88
CA GLY A 318 1.87 -10.54 -15.14
C GLY A 318 1.03 -11.62 -15.82
N MET A 319 -0.18 -11.27 -16.26
CA MET A 319 -1.07 -12.19 -16.98
C MET A 319 -0.50 -12.62 -18.35
N LEU A 320 0.03 -11.67 -19.12
CA LEU A 320 0.58 -11.93 -20.45
C LEU A 320 1.88 -12.74 -20.43
N THR A 321 2.67 -12.60 -19.37
CA THR A 321 3.93 -13.34 -19.20
C THR A 321 3.74 -14.74 -18.61
N GLY A 322 2.51 -15.12 -18.27
CA GLY A 322 2.20 -16.39 -17.59
C GLY A 322 2.51 -16.41 -16.09
N ASN A 323 3.12 -15.35 -15.55
CA ASN A 323 3.53 -15.25 -14.13
C ASN A 323 2.42 -14.63 -13.26
N TRP A 324 1.16 -14.98 -13.52
CA TRP A 324 0.04 -14.48 -12.71
C TRP A 324 -0.52 -15.56 -11.79
N GLN A 325 -0.61 -16.80 -12.26
CA GLN A 325 -0.97 -17.95 -11.44
C GLN A 325 0.29 -18.51 -10.78
N ASN A 326 0.14 -19.15 -9.61
CA ASN A 326 1.22 -19.93 -9.04
C ASN A 326 1.20 -21.37 -9.56
N ASP A 327 2.36 -22.03 -9.45
CA ASP A 327 2.56 -23.38 -10.01
C ASP A 327 2.23 -24.50 -9.00
N ILE A 328 1.54 -24.15 -7.89
CA ILE A 328 1.24 -25.09 -6.80
C ILE A 328 0.02 -25.94 -7.20
N THR A 329 0.18 -27.26 -7.15
CA THR A 329 -0.88 -28.20 -7.53
C THR A 329 -1.98 -28.29 -6.47
N LYS A 330 -3.18 -28.73 -6.85
CA LYS A 330 -4.30 -28.91 -5.91
C LYS A 330 -3.97 -29.97 -4.84
N GLU A 331 -3.24 -31.03 -5.21
CA GLU A 331 -2.77 -32.08 -4.32
C GLU A 331 -1.77 -31.53 -3.29
N GLU A 332 -0.86 -30.67 -3.73
CA GLU A 332 0.12 -30.01 -2.88
C GLU A 332 -0.53 -29.04 -1.90
N TYR A 333 -1.56 -28.30 -2.33
CA TYR A 333 -2.37 -27.49 -1.40
C TYR A 333 -3.09 -28.35 -0.35
N LEU A 334 -3.70 -29.48 -0.74
CA LEU A 334 -4.35 -30.38 0.20
C LEU A 334 -3.35 -30.97 1.20
N PHE A 335 -2.16 -31.34 0.73
CA PHE A 335 -1.07 -31.80 1.59
C PHE A 335 -0.68 -30.70 2.59
N HIS A 336 -0.29 -29.51 2.12
CA HIS A 336 0.15 -28.43 3.00
C HIS A 336 -0.96 -27.93 3.92
N PHE A 337 -2.23 -28.02 3.51
CA PHE A 337 -3.37 -27.69 4.36
C PHE A 337 -3.44 -28.59 5.59
N ASN A 338 -3.31 -29.90 5.42
CA ASN A 338 -3.38 -30.88 6.51
C ASN A 338 -2.26 -30.70 7.56
N TYR A 339 -1.09 -30.22 7.13
CA TYR A 339 0.05 -29.98 8.01
C TYR A 339 0.22 -28.50 8.40
N MET A 340 -0.70 -27.61 8.02
CA MET A 340 -0.54 -26.16 8.19
C MET A 340 -0.28 -25.74 9.64
N GLY A 341 -0.87 -26.45 10.60
CA GLY A 341 -0.70 -26.21 12.03
C GLY A 341 0.70 -26.52 12.56
N SER A 342 1.49 -27.36 11.87
CA SER A 342 2.88 -27.67 12.27
C SER A 342 3.90 -26.70 11.70
N TYR A 343 3.52 -25.89 10.71
CA TYR A 343 4.42 -24.94 10.07
C TYR A 343 4.62 -23.69 10.94
N GLY A 344 5.78 -23.56 11.59
CA GLY A 344 6.21 -22.33 12.27
C GLY A 344 6.74 -21.27 11.29
N HIS A 345 6.82 -20.00 11.73
CA HIS A 345 7.51 -18.97 10.94
C HIS A 345 9.01 -19.31 10.86
N PRO A 346 9.64 -19.36 9.68
CA PRO A 346 11.01 -19.86 9.52
C PRO A 346 12.13 -18.98 10.14
N THR A 347 11.80 -17.91 10.86
CA THR A 347 12.78 -16.99 11.46
C THR A 347 13.56 -17.66 12.58
N GLY A 348 14.83 -17.97 12.31
CA GLY A 348 15.78 -18.45 13.30
C GLY A 348 16.20 -19.91 13.15
N ASN A 349 15.72 -20.65 12.16
CA ASN A 349 16.20 -22.03 11.96
C ASN A 349 17.70 -22.02 11.65
N GLU A 350 18.47 -22.93 12.27
CA GLU A 350 19.89 -23.11 11.98
C GLU A 350 20.18 -23.27 10.48
N GLU A 351 19.22 -23.85 9.76
CA GLU A 351 19.28 -24.08 8.32
C GLU A 351 19.43 -22.77 7.52
N PHE A 352 18.68 -21.71 7.84
CA PHE A 352 18.84 -20.41 7.19
C PHE A 352 20.16 -19.73 7.53
N LYS A 353 20.66 -19.91 8.77
CA LYS A 353 21.99 -19.42 9.16
C LYS A 353 23.09 -20.12 8.35
N LYS A 354 23.00 -21.44 8.23
CA LYS A 354 23.93 -22.26 7.42
C LYS A 354 23.88 -21.86 5.93
N LEU A 355 22.69 -21.67 5.36
CA LEU A 355 22.54 -21.19 3.97
C LEU A 355 23.16 -19.80 3.78
N ASN A 356 22.88 -18.86 4.69
CA ASN A 356 23.46 -17.52 4.63
C ASN A 356 24.99 -17.57 4.70
N GLU A 357 25.56 -18.35 5.62
CA GLU A 357 27.01 -18.54 5.75
C GLU A 357 27.64 -19.15 4.50
N GLN A 358 27.02 -20.19 3.93
CA GLN A 358 27.46 -20.83 2.69
C GLN A 358 27.49 -19.85 1.52
N THR A 359 26.38 -19.13 1.27
CA THR A 359 26.31 -18.14 0.18
C THR A 359 27.31 -17.00 0.37
N LEU A 360 27.55 -16.56 1.61
CA LEU A 360 28.54 -15.52 1.90
C LEU A 360 29.98 -16.01 1.69
N ASN A 361 30.26 -17.28 1.97
CA ASN A 361 31.58 -17.89 1.74
C ASN A 361 31.86 -18.08 0.25
N GLU A 362 30.85 -18.51 -0.53
CA GLU A 362 30.92 -18.60 -1.99
C GLU A 362 31.19 -17.24 -2.63
N LYS A 363 30.47 -16.19 -2.22
CA LYS A 363 30.71 -14.81 -2.71
C LYS A 363 32.09 -14.25 -2.34
N LYS A 364 32.69 -14.74 -1.26
CA LYS A 364 34.05 -14.36 -0.83
C LYS A 364 35.15 -15.21 -1.49
N GLY A 365 34.81 -16.10 -2.42
CA GLY A 365 35.78 -16.98 -3.08
C GLY A 365 36.43 -18.01 -2.16
N LYS A 366 35.84 -18.25 -0.97
CA LYS A 366 36.30 -19.30 -0.06
C LYS A 366 35.51 -20.57 -0.35
N ASN A 367 35.99 -21.39 -1.28
CA ASN A 367 35.49 -22.76 -1.42
C ASN A 367 35.85 -23.55 -0.14
N PRO A 368 34.88 -24.12 0.60
CA PRO A 368 35.19 -25.12 1.60
C PRO A 368 35.32 -26.47 0.89
N ILE A 369 36.41 -26.66 0.15
CA ILE A 369 36.84 -28.00 -0.30
C ILE A 369 38.32 -28.12 0.00
N SER A 370 38.62 -28.58 1.21
CA SER A 370 39.84 -29.31 1.52
C SER A 370 39.66 -30.04 2.84
N ASN A 371 39.99 -31.32 2.83
CA ASN A 371 40.09 -32.28 3.93
C ASN A 371 38.83 -33.04 4.37
N LYS A 372 38.49 -34.06 3.57
CA LYS A 372 38.40 -35.42 4.09
C LYS A 372 39.36 -36.31 3.30
N ASN A 373 40.50 -36.63 3.91
CA ASN A 373 41.18 -37.92 3.82
C ASN A 373 41.53 -38.32 5.25
#